data_AF-A0A4Q5HK75-F1
#
_entry.id   AF-A0A4Q5HK75-F1
#
_cell.length_a   1.000
_cell.length_b   1.000
_cell.length_c   1.000
_cell.angle_alpha   90.00
_cell.angle_beta   90.00
_cell.angle_gamma   90.00
#
_symmetry.space_group_name_H-M   'P 1'
#
loop_
_entity.id
_entity.type
_entity.pdbx_description
1 polymer ?
#
loop_
_entity_poly.entity_id
_entity_poly.type
_entity_poly.pdbx_seq_one_letter_code
_entity_poly.pdbx_strand_id
1 'polypeptide(L)'
;THEDMERIEREGRLDEWCADNMKYFADTFGKENIVAAHLHRDEETPHIHVTLVPIVKGERKRRKREEQTKKRYRKKPTDTVRLCADDIMTRLRLKSYQDTYAVAMAKYGLQRGIDGSTARHKSTQQYYNETKKLADSLKAEVVDLQRQKETAQEELRRAKKEIQTEKLKGAATTAAANIAESVGSLFGSNKVKTLERENTALHREVATHGEAIEALQDRIQTMQADHSRQMAEIQQKHRREIVDKEAKHKQEISFLKTVIARAAAWFPYFREMLRIENLCRLVGFSDGQTATLVKGKPLEYAGELYSEEHGRKFKTEKAGVQVMKDPTDGTKLVLAIDRKPIAEWFKEQFDKLRQSIHRPIQPQRKGRGMKL
;
A
#
# COMPACT_ATOMS: atom_id res chain seq x y z
N THR A 1 -6.59 14.35 -2.23
CA THR A 1 -6.95 13.04 -2.81
C THR A 1 -5.81 12.56 -3.70
N HIS A 2 -5.93 11.38 -4.34
CA HIS A 2 -4.97 10.94 -5.36
C HIS A 2 -4.82 11.99 -6.47
N GLU A 3 -5.94 12.47 -7.01
CA GLU A 3 -5.98 13.53 -8.03
C GLU A 3 -5.31 14.84 -7.58
N ASP A 4 -5.49 15.24 -6.32
CA ASP A 4 -4.82 16.42 -5.78
C ASP A 4 -3.30 16.25 -5.74
N MET A 5 -2.82 15.07 -5.34
CA MET A 5 -1.39 14.79 -5.28
C MET A 5 -0.77 14.70 -6.68
N GLU A 6 -1.47 14.07 -7.63
CA GLU A 6 -1.05 14.07 -9.04
C GLU A 6 -0.98 15.49 -9.61
N ARG A 7 -1.93 16.37 -9.25
CA ARG A 7 -1.91 17.78 -9.65
C ARG A 7 -0.68 18.49 -9.09
N ILE A 8 -0.41 18.35 -7.79
CA ILE A 8 0.76 18.95 -7.13
C ILE A 8 2.07 18.48 -7.79
N GLU A 9 2.17 17.20 -8.12
CA GLU A 9 3.35 16.64 -8.79
C GLU A 9 3.49 17.18 -10.22
N ARG A 10 2.40 17.22 -10.99
CA ARG A 10 2.39 17.74 -12.38
C ARG A 10 2.74 19.23 -12.46
N GLU A 11 2.34 20.00 -11.46
CA GLU A 11 2.70 21.41 -11.32
C GLU A 11 4.15 21.63 -10.86
N GLY A 12 4.91 20.55 -10.58
CA GLY A 12 6.30 20.64 -10.11
C GLY A 12 6.43 21.15 -8.68
N ARG A 13 5.35 21.10 -7.88
CA ARG A 13 5.29 21.66 -6.53
C ARG A 13 5.55 20.63 -5.42
N LEU A 14 5.98 19.42 -5.80
CA LEU A 14 6.20 18.32 -4.85
C LEU A 14 7.31 18.63 -3.83
N ASP A 15 8.38 19.29 -4.25
CA ASP A 15 9.48 19.67 -3.35
C ASP A 15 9.06 20.76 -2.36
N GLU A 16 8.26 21.73 -2.82
CA GLU A 16 7.64 22.77 -1.97
C GLU A 16 6.73 22.11 -0.92
N TRP A 17 5.89 21.17 -1.36
CA TRP A 17 4.98 20.43 -0.50
C TRP A 17 5.73 19.59 0.56
N CYS A 18 6.83 18.95 0.17
CA CYS A 18 7.71 18.24 1.10
C CYS A 18 8.33 19.19 2.14
N ALA A 19 8.82 20.35 1.71
CA ALA A 19 9.44 21.33 2.60
C ALA A 19 8.44 21.89 3.62
N ASP A 20 7.21 22.20 3.21
CA ASP A 20 6.17 22.68 4.13
C ASP A 20 5.67 21.60 5.08
N ASN A 21 5.62 20.35 4.63
CA ASN A 21 5.35 19.22 5.52
C ASN A 21 6.41 19.15 6.62
N MET A 22 7.69 19.16 6.24
CA MET A 22 8.80 19.14 7.18
C MET A 22 8.76 20.33 8.15
N LYS A 23 8.44 21.53 7.65
CA LYS A 23 8.25 22.72 8.47
C LYS A 23 7.11 22.53 9.47
N TYR A 24 5.93 22.10 9.01
CA TYR A 24 4.77 21.86 9.86
C TYR A 24 5.08 20.86 10.98
N PHE A 25 5.72 19.73 10.66
CA PHE A 25 6.09 18.74 11.66
C PHE A 25 7.14 19.28 12.64
N ALA A 26 8.12 20.05 12.17
CA ALA A 26 9.15 20.64 13.02
C ALA A 26 8.56 21.68 13.99
N ASP A 27 7.66 22.53 13.50
CA ASP A 27 6.97 23.54 14.31
C ASP A 27 5.99 22.90 15.31
N THR A 28 5.35 21.79 14.93
CA THR A 28 4.33 21.12 15.77
C THR A 28 4.95 20.22 16.83
N PHE A 29 5.99 19.46 16.47
CA PHE A 29 6.54 18.40 17.32
C PHE A 29 7.96 18.70 17.82
N GLY A 30 8.63 19.73 17.32
CA GLY A 30 10.03 20.00 17.58
C GLY A 30 10.92 19.29 16.56
N LYS A 31 11.90 20.02 16.00
CA LYS A 31 12.82 19.49 14.99
C LYS A 31 13.63 18.30 15.52
N GLU A 32 13.99 18.33 16.80
CA GLU A 32 14.72 17.28 17.50
C GLU A 32 13.93 15.97 17.65
N ASN A 33 12.61 16.04 17.50
CA ASN A 33 11.73 14.88 17.64
C ASN A 33 11.48 14.17 16.30
N ILE A 34 11.94 14.71 15.19
CA ILE A 34 11.80 14.09 13.86
C ILE A 34 13.06 13.29 13.56
N VAL A 35 12.93 11.97 13.41
CA VAL A 35 14.05 11.07 13.13
C VAL A 35 14.26 10.90 11.64
N ALA A 36 13.17 10.74 10.90
CA ALA A 36 13.20 10.51 9.47
C ALA A 36 11.91 10.97 8.80
N ALA A 37 12.02 11.39 7.54
CA ALA A 37 10.89 11.63 6.66
C ALA A 37 11.24 11.04 5.29
N HIS A 38 10.44 10.07 4.83
CA HIS A 38 10.66 9.37 3.57
C HIS A 38 9.52 9.70 2.62
N LEU A 39 9.85 10.24 1.45
CA LEU A 39 8.91 10.44 0.36
C LEU A 39 8.87 9.18 -0.51
N HIS A 40 7.69 8.57 -0.63
CA HIS A 40 7.44 7.44 -1.52
C HIS A 40 6.81 7.96 -2.81
N ARG A 41 7.40 7.61 -3.96
CA ARG A 41 6.95 8.00 -5.32
C ARG A 41 6.79 6.80 -6.26
N ASP A 42 7.01 5.62 -5.72
CA ASP A 42 6.96 4.31 -6.36
C ASP A 42 5.62 3.60 -6.14
N GLU A 43 4.70 4.24 -5.43
CA GLU A 43 3.33 3.79 -5.19
C GLU A 43 2.31 4.63 -5.98
N GLU A 44 1.03 4.24 -5.96
CA GLU A 44 -0.04 4.89 -6.75
C GLU A 44 -0.23 6.37 -6.40
N THR A 45 -0.04 6.77 -5.14
CA THR A 45 -0.13 8.17 -4.72
C THR A 45 1.14 8.57 -3.96
N PRO A 46 1.84 9.65 -4.37
CA PRO A 46 2.97 10.15 -3.60
C PRO A 46 2.58 10.49 -2.16
N HIS A 47 3.34 9.98 -1.18
CA HIS A 47 3.07 10.23 0.24
C HIS A 47 4.35 10.21 1.07
N ILE A 48 4.29 10.78 2.29
CA ILE A 48 5.44 10.90 3.19
C ILE A 48 5.20 10.06 4.44
N HIS A 49 6.19 9.23 4.80
CA HIS A 49 6.28 8.59 6.11
C HIS A 49 7.18 9.42 7.02
N VAL A 50 6.59 10.06 8.03
CA VAL A 50 7.34 10.81 9.05
C VAL A 50 7.44 9.99 10.33
N THR A 51 8.67 9.69 10.75
CA THR A 51 8.96 9.00 12.01
C THR A 51 9.35 10.01 13.08
N LEU A 52 8.54 10.06 14.14
CA LEU A 52 8.74 10.95 15.28
C LEU A 52 9.01 10.17 16.57
N VAL A 53 9.85 10.74 17.42
CA VAL A 53 10.10 10.26 18.78
C VAL A 53 9.41 11.23 19.75
N PRO A 54 8.49 10.75 20.61
CA PRO A 54 7.65 11.63 21.43
C PRO A 54 8.39 12.12 22.67
N ILE A 55 9.45 12.92 22.50
CA ILE A 55 10.21 13.49 23.61
C ILE A 55 9.43 14.68 24.19
N VAL A 56 9.09 14.58 25.47
CA VAL A 56 8.35 15.59 26.22
C VAL A 56 9.18 16.01 27.43
N LYS A 57 9.20 17.31 27.71
CA LYS A 57 9.70 17.89 28.95
C LYS A 57 8.52 18.30 29.82
N GLY A 58 8.59 18.04 31.13
CA GLY A 58 7.57 18.44 32.10
C GLY A 58 6.82 17.29 32.76
N GLU A 59 6.00 17.67 33.74
CA GLU A 59 5.40 16.75 34.71
C GLU A 59 4.47 15.71 34.06
N ARG A 60 4.45 14.49 34.61
CA ARG A 60 3.55 13.42 34.14
C ARG A 60 2.10 13.80 34.47
N LYS A 61 1.20 13.73 33.49
CA LYS A 61 -0.26 13.96 33.70
C LYS A 61 -0.85 13.13 34.86
N ARG A 62 -0.35 11.92 35.10
CA ARG A 62 -0.85 11.01 36.15
C ARG A 62 -0.36 11.35 37.56
N ARG A 63 0.61 12.27 37.71
CA ARG A 63 1.24 12.60 39.00
C ARG A 63 0.23 13.11 40.04
N LYS A 64 -0.70 13.98 39.64
CA LYS A 64 -1.75 14.50 40.53
C LYS A 64 -2.68 13.40 41.08
N ARG A 65 -2.93 12.33 40.30
CA ARG A 65 -3.69 11.14 40.77
C ARG A 65 -2.83 10.21 41.62
N GLU A 66 -1.54 10.09 41.32
CA GLU A 66 -0.58 9.26 42.06
C GLU A 66 -0.17 9.87 43.42
N GLU A 67 -0.35 11.18 43.62
CA GLU A 67 -0.17 11.84 44.92
C GLU A 67 -1.28 11.48 45.93
N GLN A 68 -2.46 11.11 45.44
CA GLN A 68 -3.58 10.67 46.28
C GLN A 68 -3.46 9.21 46.75
N THR A 69 -2.48 8.45 46.23
CA THR A 69 -2.31 7.02 46.56
C THR A 69 -1.19 6.82 47.60
N LYS A 70 -1.48 6.10 48.69
CA LYS A 70 -0.57 5.90 49.85
C LYS A 70 0.75 5.14 49.56
N LYS A 71 0.97 4.62 48.33
CA LYS A 71 2.17 3.84 47.99
C LYS A 71 3.33 4.75 47.58
N ARG A 72 4.37 4.83 48.42
CA ARG A 72 5.61 5.59 48.16
C ARG A 72 6.59 4.77 47.31
N TYR A 73 6.50 4.89 46.00
CA TYR A 73 7.59 4.50 45.10
C TYR A 73 8.55 5.68 44.88
N ARG A 74 9.83 5.40 44.62
CA ARG A 74 10.83 6.42 44.26
C ARG A 74 10.41 7.12 42.96
N LYS A 75 10.09 8.41 43.04
CA LYS A 75 9.65 9.23 41.89
C LYS A 75 10.88 9.83 41.19
N LYS A 76 10.89 9.79 39.85
CA LYS A 76 11.91 10.49 39.04
C LYS A 76 11.71 12.01 39.14
N PRO A 77 12.76 12.84 38.92
CA PRO A 77 12.65 14.29 38.95
C PRO A 77 11.62 14.81 37.94
N THR A 78 10.96 15.92 38.30
CA THR A 78 9.83 16.53 37.57
C THR A 78 10.20 17.11 36.21
N ASP A 79 11.44 17.58 36.07
CA ASP A 79 11.93 18.24 34.86
C ASP A 79 12.81 17.31 34.00
N THR A 80 12.57 16.00 34.12
CA THR A 80 13.34 15.01 33.34
C THR A 80 12.69 14.79 31.98
N VAL A 81 13.52 14.77 30.93
CA VAL A 81 13.13 14.38 29.58
C VAL A 81 12.51 12.97 29.58
N ARG A 82 11.37 12.79 28.92
CA ARG A 82 10.67 11.50 28.84
C ARG A 82 10.06 11.23 27.47
N LEU A 83 9.90 9.95 27.14
CA LEU A 83 9.20 9.50 25.94
C LEU A 83 7.73 9.23 26.29
N CYS A 84 6.79 9.99 25.72
CA CYS A 84 5.37 9.83 26.01
C CYS A 84 4.48 10.23 24.84
N ALA A 85 4.07 9.24 24.05
CA ALA A 85 3.11 9.43 22.97
C ALA A 85 1.77 9.97 23.49
N ASP A 86 1.30 9.53 24.65
CA ASP A 86 0.00 9.95 25.23
C ASP A 86 -0.10 11.46 25.50
N ASP A 87 1.03 12.17 25.63
CA ASP A 87 1.00 13.61 25.83
C ASP A 87 0.96 14.41 24.54
N ILE A 88 1.49 13.86 23.45
CA ILE A 88 1.47 14.49 22.13
C ILE A 88 0.29 14.03 21.26
N MET A 89 -0.18 12.79 21.43
CA MET A 89 -1.24 12.14 20.65
C MET A 89 -2.58 12.06 21.41
N THR A 90 -2.88 13.05 22.25
CA THR A 90 -4.20 13.14 22.88
C THR A 90 -5.30 13.35 21.84
N ARG A 91 -6.53 12.88 22.10
CA ARG A 91 -7.69 13.09 21.21
C ARG A 91 -7.88 14.56 20.79
N LEU A 92 -7.76 15.50 21.72
CA LEU A 92 -7.90 16.93 21.44
C LEU A 92 -6.79 17.43 20.50
N ARG A 93 -5.54 17.01 20.74
CA ARG A 93 -4.41 17.35 19.87
C ARG A 93 -4.54 16.73 18.48
N LEU A 94 -4.91 15.45 18.39
CA LEU A 94 -5.13 14.79 17.10
C LEU A 94 -6.19 15.50 16.27
N LYS A 95 -7.29 15.96 16.89
CA LYS A 95 -8.29 16.81 16.22
C LYS A 95 -7.67 18.13 15.76
N SER A 96 -6.99 18.84 16.66
CA SER A 96 -6.30 20.09 16.33
C SER A 96 -5.29 19.93 15.19
N TYR A 97 -4.55 18.83 15.13
CA TYR A 97 -3.59 18.58 14.06
C TYR A 97 -4.26 18.43 12.70
N GLN A 98 -5.45 17.82 12.62
CA GLN A 98 -6.22 17.77 11.38
C GLN A 98 -6.62 19.19 10.93
N ASP A 99 -7.03 20.04 11.88
CA ASP A 99 -7.39 21.43 11.61
C ASP A 99 -6.18 22.23 11.11
N THR A 100 -5.08 22.23 11.88
CA THR A 100 -3.89 23.03 11.59
C THR A 100 -3.13 22.54 10.36
N TYR A 101 -3.09 21.23 10.13
CA TYR A 101 -2.47 20.65 8.94
C TYR A 101 -3.23 21.05 7.66
N ALA A 102 -4.56 21.04 7.70
CA ALA A 102 -5.36 21.51 6.57
C ALA A 102 -5.10 22.98 6.24
N VAL A 103 -4.96 23.84 7.26
CA VAL A 103 -4.58 25.25 7.07
C VAL A 103 -3.20 25.37 6.43
N ALA A 104 -2.21 24.62 6.91
CA ALA A 104 -0.85 24.64 6.36
C ALA A 104 -0.80 24.17 4.89
N MET A 105 -1.65 23.21 4.52
CA MET A 105 -1.68 22.61 3.20
C MET A 105 -2.69 23.27 2.23
N ALA A 106 -3.45 24.26 2.69
CA ALA A 106 -4.49 24.92 1.90
C ALA A 106 -3.99 25.51 0.58
N LYS A 107 -2.73 25.99 0.55
CA LYS A 107 -2.10 26.55 -0.66
C LYS A 107 -1.85 25.54 -1.80
N TYR A 108 -2.03 24.25 -1.51
CA TYR A 108 -1.98 23.16 -2.49
C TYR A 108 -3.38 22.72 -2.95
N GLY A 109 -4.43 23.41 -2.49
CA GLY A 109 -5.83 23.03 -2.73
C GLY A 109 -6.29 21.85 -1.86
N LEU A 110 -5.48 21.42 -0.89
CA LEU A 110 -5.85 20.35 0.03
C LEU A 110 -6.80 20.88 1.11
N GLN A 111 -7.88 20.13 1.33
CA GLN A 111 -8.93 20.50 2.28
C GLN A 111 -8.92 19.57 3.48
N ARG A 112 -9.50 20.07 4.58
CA ARG A 112 -9.69 19.28 5.78
C ARG A 112 -10.69 18.14 5.53
N GLY A 113 -10.40 16.96 6.08
CA GLY A 113 -11.39 15.88 6.16
C GLY A 113 -12.62 16.28 6.99
N ILE A 114 -13.68 15.47 6.92
CA ILE A 114 -14.95 15.72 7.62
C ILE A 114 -14.73 15.71 9.14
N ASP A 115 -15.14 16.76 9.85
CA ASP A 115 -15.09 16.77 11.32
C ASP A 115 -16.11 15.81 11.91
N GLY A 116 -15.66 14.97 12.85
CA GLY A 116 -16.50 13.91 13.41
C GLY A 116 -16.79 12.75 12.45
N SER A 117 -15.96 12.55 11.42
CA SER A 117 -16.08 11.39 10.51
C SER A 117 -16.20 10.07 11.26
N THR A 118 -17.19 9.26 10.87
CA THR A 118 -17.43 7.91 11.40
C THR A 118 -16.60 6.83 10.67
N ALA A 119 -15.81 7.24 9.67
CA ALA A 119 -14.94 6.34 8.93
C ALA A 119 -13.93 5.66 9.85
N ARG A 120 -13.73 4.36 9.66
CA ARG A 120 -12.70 3.58 10.36
C ARG A 120 -11.49 3.39 9.46
N HIS A 121 -10.31 3.51 10.04
CA HIS A 121 -9.07 3.18 9.34
C HIS A 121 -9.11 1.71 8.88
N LYS A 122 -8.74 1.49 7.62
CA LYS A 122 -8.57 0.18 7.02
C LYS A 122 -7.09 -0.01 6.70
N SER A 123 -6.57 -1.20 6.95
CA SER A 123 -5.19 -1.49 6.51
C SER A 123 -5.12 -1.48 4.99
N THR A 124 -3.94 -1.22 4.44
CA THR A 124 -3.70 -1.20 2.98
C THR A 124 -4.19 -2.48 2.30
N GLN A 125 -3.91 -3.65 2.91
CA GLN A 125 -4.37 -4.94 2.40
C GLN A 125 -5.90 -5.08 2.44
N GLN A 126 -6.54 -4.63 3.52
CA GLN A 126 -8.01 -4.65 3.62
C GLN A 126 -8.65 -3.75 2.57
N TYR A 127 -8.12 -2.54 2.39
CA TYR A 127 -8.59 -1.61 1.37
C TYR A 127 -8.54 -2.22 -0.02
N TYR A 128 -7.38 -2.75 -0.45
CA TYR A 128 -7.27 -3.39 -1.77
C TYR A 128 -8.22 -4.58 -1.94
N ASN A 129 -8.37 -5.41 -0.91
CA ASN A 129 -9.29 -6.55 -0.96
C ASN A 129 -10.75 -6.13 -1.11
N GLU A 130 -11.17 -5.09 -0.38
CA GLU A 130 -12.53 -4.55 -0.47
C GLU A 130 -12.78 -3.84 -1.81
N THR A 131 -11.84 -3.03 -2.28
CA THR A 131 -11.93 -2.35 -3.58
C THR A 131 -12.04 -3.37 -4.72
N LYS A 132 -11.26 -4.46 -4.64
CA LYS A 132 -11.35 -5.56 -5.62
C LYS A 132 -12.72 -6.25 -5.58
N LYS A 133 -13.22 -6.61 -4.40
CA LYS A 133 -14.56 -7.20 -4.24
C LYS A 133 -15.66 -6.28 -4.76
N LEU A 134 -15.55 -4.99 -4.48
CA LEU A 134 -16.49 -3.99 -4.96
C LEU A 134 -16.45 -3.90 -6.49
N ALA A 135 -15.26 -3.83 -7.10
CA ALA A 135 -15.10 -3.84 -8.54
C ALA A 135 -15.69 -5.11 -9.19
N ASP A 136 -15.45 -6.28 -8.59
CA ASP A 136 -16.02 -7.55 -9.06
C ASP A 136 -17.56 -7.56 -8.96
N SER A 137 -18.12 -7.02 -7.86
CA SER A 137 -19.57 -6.89 -7.66
C SER A 137 -20.20 -5.93 -8.66
N LEU A 138 -19.62 -4.73 -8.85
CA LEU A 138 -20.10 -3.77 -9.84
C LEU A 138 -20.04 -4.34 -11.25
N LYS A 139 -18.99 -5.10 -11.58
CA LYS A 139 -18.88 -5.76 -12.88
C LYS A 139 -20.01 -6.78 -13.09
N ALA A 140 -20.35 -7.55 -12.06
CA ALA A 140 -21.48 -8.47 -12.12
C ALA A 140 -22.81 -7.73 -12.29
N GLU A 141 -23.05 -6.67 -11.51
CA GLU A 141 -24.26 -5.84 -11.61
C GLU A 141 -24.41 -5.19 -12.99
N VAL A 142 -23.32 -4.70 -13.58
CA VAL A 142 -23.34 -4.13 -14.94
C VAL A 142 -23.75 -5.18 -15.97
N VAL A 143 -23.27 -6.42 -15.86
CA VAL A 143 -23.66 -7.52 -16.76
C VAL A 143 -25.14 -7.87 -16.58
N ASP A 144 -25.62 -7.94 -15.35
CA ASP A 144 -27.04 -8.22 -15.07
C ASP A 144 -27.95 -7.09 -15.58
N LEU A 145 -27.57 -5.82 -15.38
CA LEU A 145 -28.28 -4.67 -15.91
C LEU A 145 -28.31 -4.65 -17.44
N GLN A 146 -27.22 -5.04 -18.10
CA GLN A 146 -27.19 -5.19 -19.56
C GLN A 146 -28.18 -6.27 -20.02
N ARG A 147 -28.22 -7.41 -19.33
CA ARG A 147 -29.17 -8.48 -19.63
C ARG A 147 -30.62 -8.04 -19.42
N GLN A 148 -30.91 -7.34 -18.31
CA GLN A 148 -32.26 -6.80 -18.04
C GLN A 148 -32.68 -5.77 -19.10
N LYS A 149 -31.74 -4.94 -19.56
CA LYS A 149 -31.99 -3.98 -20.65
C LYS A 149 -32.35 -4.71 -21.95
N GLU A 150 -31.62 -5.75 -22.31
CA GLU A 150 -31.92 -6.56 -23.51
C GLU A 150 -33.29 -7.23 -23.41
N THR A 151 -33.63 -7.83 -22.25
CA THR A 151 -34.95 -8.45 -22.06
C THR A 151 -36.08 -7.43 -22.13
N ALA A 152 -35.93 -6.26 -21.50
CA ALA A 152 -36.93 -5.20 -21.55
C ALA A 152 -37.10 -4.63 -22.97
N GLN A 153 -36.02 -4.55 -23.75
CA GLN A 153 -36.10 -4.16 -25.16
C GLN A 153 -36.86 -5.18 -26.02
N GLU A 154 -36.66 -6.48 -25.77
CA GLU A 154 -37.37 -7.54 -26.48
C GLU A 154 -38.86 -7.59 -26.09
N GLU A 155 -39.19 -7.43 -24.81
CA GLU A 155 -40.57 -7.30 -24.33
C GLU A 155 -41.27 -6.08 -24.93
N LEU A 156 -40.60 -4.92 -24.96
CA LEU A 156 -41.10 -3.72 -25.62
C LEU A 156 -41.36 -3.96 -27.11
N ARG A 157 -40.47 -4.71 -27.78
CA ARG A 157 -40.64 -5.08 -29.19
C ARG A 157 -41.85 -5.99 -29.39
N ARG A 158 -42.10 -6.94 -28.49
CA ARG A 158 -43.28 -7.82 -28.51
C ARG A 158 -44.57 -7.04 -28.25
N ALA A 159 -44.61 -6.22 -27.21
CA ALA A 159 -45.75 -5.36 -26.90
C ALA A 159 -46.08 -4.42 -28.07
N LYS A 160 -45.05 -3.83 -28.73
CA LYS A 160 -45.25 -3.02 -29.94
C LYS A 160 -45.88 -3.83 -31.08
N LYS A 161 -45.45 -5.07 -31.31
CA LYS A 161 -46.06 -5.96 -32.32
C LYS A 161 -47.50 -6.33 -31.96
N GLU A 162 -47.78 -6.67 -30.70
CA GLU A 162 -49.12 -7.02 -30.23
C GLU A 162 -50.08 -5.83 -30.37
N ILE A 163 -49.66 -4.63 -29.96
CA ILE A 163 -50.44 -3.39 -30.16
C ILE A 163 -50.70 -3.14 -31.65
N GLN A 164 -49.72 -3.39 -32.52
CA GLN A 164 -49.90 -3.24 -33.96
C GLN A 164 -50.93 -4.26 -34.50
N THR A 165 -50.88 -5.50 -34.04
CA THR A 165 -51.86 -6.54 -34.42
C THR A 165 -53.26 -6.28 -33.87
N GLU A 166 -53.39 -5.82 -32.63
CA GLU A 166 -54.67 -5.43 -32.03
C GLU A 166 -55.22 -4.16 -32.67
N LYS A 167 -54.38 -3.21 -33.10
CA LYS A 167 -54.82 -2.09 -33.94
C LYS A 167 -55.33 -2.56 -35.30
N LEU A 168 -54.70 -3.54 -35.94
CA LEU A 168 -55.17 -4.10 -37.21
C LEU A 168 -56.49 -4.85 -37.05
N LYS A 169 -56.65 -5.64 -35.98
CA LYS A 169 -57.92 -6.30 -35.63
C LYS A 169 -58.98 -5.28 -35.27
N GLY A 170 -58.65 -4.27 -34.46
CA GLY A 170 -59.51 -3.16 -34.07
C GLY A 170 -59.97 -2.34 -35.28
N ALA A 171 -59.09 -2.08 -36.24
CA ALA A 171 -59.45 -1.44 -37.50
C ALA A 171 -60.34 -2.35 -38.36
N ALA A 172 -60.13 -3.67 -38.36
CA ALA A 172 -60.98 -4.62 -39.07
C ALA A 172 -62.37 -4.78 -38.41
N THR A 173 -62.45 -4.83 -37.07
CA THR A 173 -63.72 -4.85 -36.33
C THR A 173 -64.42 -3.51 -36.37
N THR A 174 -63.70 -2.39 -36.40
CA THR A 174 -64.27 -1.05 -36.60
C THR A 174 -64.73 -0.88 -38.05
N ALA A 175 -64.04 -1.42 -39.05
CA ALA A 175 -64.52 -1.44 -40.43
C ALA A 175 -65.77 -2.34 -40.59
N ALA A 176 -65.80 -3.52 -39.95
CA ALA A 176 -66.96 -4.39 -39.93
C ALA A 176 -68.13 -3.76 -39.15
N ALA A 177 -67.85 -3.09 -38.03
CA ALA A 177 -68.83 -2.33 -37.26
C ALA A 177 -69.31 -1.10 -38.04
N ASN A 178 -68.47 -0.40 -38.79
CA ASN A 178 -68.85 0.73 -39.65
C ASN A 178 -69.67 0.28 -40.87
N ILE A 179 -69.44 -0.93 -41.38
CA ILE A 179 -70.32 -1.53 -42.42
C ILE A 179 -71.70 -1.85 -41.81
N ALA A 180 -71.74 -2.34 -40.56
CA ALA A 180 -73.00 -2.60 -39.83
C ALA A 180 -73.70 -1.33 -39.29
N GLU A 181 -72.94 -0.30 -38.91
CA GLU A 181 -73.36 1.00 -38.38
C GLU A 181 -73.61 2.02 -39.50
N SER A 182 -73.38 1.65 -40.76
CA SER A 182 -73.93 2.39 -41.92
C SER A 182 -75.46 2.47 -41.92
N VAL A 183 -76.12 1.79 -40.96
CA VAL A 183 -77.56 1.86 -40.68
C VAL A 183 -77.89 2.67 -39.40
N GLY A 184 -76.89 3.22 -38.67
CA GLY A 184 -77.05 3.81 -37.33
C GLY A 184 -76.42 5.19 -37.11
N SER A 185 -76.72 6.16 -37.99
CA SER A 185 -76.69 7.61 -37.76
C SER A 185 -75.72 8.24 -36.71
N LEU A 186 -74.70 8.94 -37.21
CA LEU A 186 -74.55 10.40 -37.04
C LEU A 186 -74.19 11.02 -35.65
N PHE A 187 -73.66 10.31 -34.66
CA PHE A 187 -73.27 10.97 -33.39
C PHE A 187 -71.92 10.51 -32.79
N GLY A 188 -70.80 10.84 -33.44
CA GLY A 188 -69.47 10.55 -32.88
C GLY A 188 -68.26 11.23 -33.53
N SER A 189 -68.44 12.06 -34.56
CA SER A 189 -67.34 12.50 -35.45
C SER A 189 -66.27 13.37 -34.77
N ASN A 190 -66.61 14.13 -33.72
CA ASN A 190 -65.66 15.06 -33.09
C ASN A 190 -64.67 14.37 -32.14
N LYS A 191 -65.10 13.42 -31.30
CA LYS A 191 -64.18 12.68 -30.40
C LYS A 191 -63.22 11.79 -31.17
N VAL A 192 -63.72 11.13 -32.22
CA VAL A 192 -62.90 10.27 -33.10
C VAL A 192 -61.83 11.12 -33.80
N LYS A 193 -62.18 12.28 -34.35
CA LYS A 193 -61.21 13.20 -34.97
C LYS A 193 -60.17 13.74 -33.98
N THR A 194 -60.55 13.99 -32.72
CA THR A 194 -59.59 14.41 -31.69
C THR A 194 -58.60 13.29 -31.35
N LEU A 195 -59.10 12.06 -31.17
CA LEU A 195 -58.27 10.90 -30.90
C LEU A 195 -57.34 10.54 -32.07
N GLU A 196 -57.78 10.74 -33.32
CA GLU A 196 -56.92 10.59 -34.51
C GLU A 196 -55.78 11.62 -34.54
N ARG A 197 -56.08 12.87 -34.19
CA ARG A 197 -55.06 13.94 -34.07
C ARG A 197 -54.06 13.65 -32.95
N GLU A 198 -54.52 13.17 -31.80
CA GLU A 198 -53.64 12.77 -30.69
C GLU A 198 -52.80 11.55 -31.06
N ASN A 199 -53.35 10.55 -31.76
CA ASN A 199 -52.57 9.38 -32.22
C ASN A 199 -51.46 9.82 -33.19
N THR A 200 -51.79 10.69 -34.15
CA THR A 200 -50.80 11.19 -35.11
C THR A 200 -49.74 12.06 -34.46
N ALA A 201 -50.08 12.85 -33.45
CA ALA A 201 -49.12 13.60 -32.63
C ALA A 201 -48.18 12.66 -31.85
N LEU A 202 -48.74 11.65 -31.16
CA LEU A 202 -47.96 10.65 -30.42
C LEU A 202 -47.02 9.84 -31.34
N HIS A 203 -47.47 9.48 -32.54
CA HIS A 203 -46.60 8.79 -33.51
C HIS A 203 -45.42 9.65 -33.97
N ARG A 204 -45.64 10.96 -34.16
CA ARG A 204 -44.56 11.89 -34.48
C ARG A 204 -43.58 12.01 -33.32
N GLU A 205 -44.08 12.13 -32.09
CA GLU A 205 -43.25 12.22 -30.89
C GLU A 205 -42.39 10.96 -30.70
N VAL A 206 -42.99 9.77 -30.86
CA VAL A 206 -42.27 8.49 -30.83
C VAL A 206 -41.20 8.41 -31.92
N ALA A 207 -41.47 8.90 -33.12
CA ALA A 207 -40.47 8.96 -34.19
C ALA A 207 -39.30 9.88 -33.82
N THR A 208 -39.58 11.10 -33.33
CA THR A 208 -38.54 12.04 -32.91
C THR A 208 -37.70 11.53 -31.73
N HIS A 209 -38.32 10.82 -30.78
CA HIS A 209 -37.58 10.17 -29.70
C HIS A 209 -36.74 8.99 -30.20
N GLY A 210 -37.22 8.25 -31.20
CA GLY A 210 -36.44 7.20 -31.87
C GLY A 210 -35.14 7.75 -32.48
N GLU A 211 -35.24 8.82 -33.25
CA GLU A 211 -34.09 9.50 -33.86
C GLU A 211 -33.11 10.04 -32.80
N ALA A 212 -33.63 10.62 -31.71
CA ALA A 212 -32.80 11.10 -30.61
C ALA A 212 -32.06 9.96 -29.87
N ILE A 213 -32.71 8.80 -29.71
CA ILE A 213 -32.09 7.62 -29.09
C ILE A 213 -30.98 7.07 -29.98
N GLU A 214 -31.18 7.00 -31.30
CA GLU A 214 -30.13 6.57 -32.24
C GLU A 214 -28.93 7.52 -32.20
N ALA A 215 -29.17 8.84 -32.26
CA ALA A 215 -28.10 9.83 -32.17
C ALA A 215 -27.32 9.75 -30.84
N LEU A 216 -28.01 9.47 -29.73
CA LEU A 216 -27.35 9.25 -28.43
C LEU A 216 -26.55 7.94 -28.41
N GLN A 217 -27.03 6.87 -29.03
CA GLN A 217 -26.30 5.61 -29.13
C GLN A 217 -25.02 5.76 -29.94
N ASP A 218 -25.08 6.45 -31.07
CA ASP A 218 -23.91 6.73 -31.91
C ASP A 218 -22.86 7.55 -31.13
N ARG A 219 -23.32 8.54 -30.36
CA ARG A 219 -22.45 9.36 -29.53
C ARG A 219 -21.79 8.56 -28.40
N ILE A 220 -22.52 7.66 -27.75
CA ILE A 220 -21.97 6.76 -26.74
C ILE A 220 -20.93 5.82 -27.35
N GLN A 221 -21.20 5.23 -28.52
CA GLN A 221 -20.23 4.37 -29.20
C GLN A 221 -18.96 5.12 -29.58
N THR A 222 -19.10 6.34 -30.11
CA THR A 222 -17.97 7.20 -30.46
C THR A 222 -17.13 7.52 -29.21
N MET A 223 -17.77 7.93 -28.11
CA MET A 223 -17.09 8.20 -26.85
C MET A 223 -16.38 6.96 -26.28
N GLN A 224 -16.99 5.78 -26.39
CA GLN A 224 -16.38 4.52 -25.95
C GLN A 224 -15.15 4.14 -26.79
N ALA A 225 -15.21 4.35 -28.11
CA ALA A 225 -14.09 4.12 -29.01
C ALA A 225 -12.93 5.08 -28.71
N ASP A 226 -13.23 6.37 -28.53
CA ASP A 226 -12.22 7.39 -28.21
C ASP A 226 -11.57 7.12 -26.85
N HIS A 227 -12.36 6.79 -25.83
CA HIS A 227 -11.83 6.44 -24.52
C HIS A 227 -10.94 5.18 -24.58
N SER A 228 -11.36 4.15 -25.32
CA SER A 228 -10.57 2.93 -25.51
C SER A 228 -9.24 3.23 -26.20
N ARG A 229 -9.24 4.15 -27.18
CA ARG A 229 -8.03 4.61 -27.86
C ARG A 229 -7.10 5.38 -26.92
N GLN A 230 -7.63 6.32 -26.14
CA GLN A 230 -6.83 7.07 -25.16
C GLN A 230 -6.19 6.15 -24.12
N MET A 231 -6.94 5.17 -23.61
CA MET A 231 -6.40 4.19 -22.66
C MET A 231 -5.29 3.34 -23.27
N ALA A 232 -5.42 2.93 -24.54
CA ALA A 232 -4.38 2.20 -25.24
C ALA A 232 -3.11 3.04 -25.45
N GLU A 233 -3.24 4.32 -25.80
CA GLU A 233 -2.13 5.26 -25.98
C GLU A 233 -1.38 5.52 -24.66
N ILE A 234 -2.12 5.76 -23.56
CA ILE A 234 -1.56 5.94 -22.22
C ILE A 234 -0.80 4.68 -21.79
N GLN A 235 -1.41 3.50 -21.93
CA GLN A 235 -0.76 2.24 -21.59
C GLN A 235 0.50 2.00 -22.43
N GLN A 236 0.48 2.34 -23.72
CA GLN A 236 1.65 2.20 -24.57
C GLN A 236 2.78 3.14 -24.13
N LYS A 237 2.46 4.39 -23.79
CA LYS A 237 3.44 5.36 -23.28
C LYS A 237 4.06 4.86 -21.97
N HIS A 238 3.24 4.39 -21.03
CA HIS A 238 3.72 3.85 -19.77
C HIS A 238 4.63 2.63 -19.97
N ARG A 239 4.26 1.69 -20.85
CA ARG A 239 5.11 0.54 -21.20
C ARG A 239 6.46 0.97 -21.78
N ARG A 240 6.49 1.97 -22.66
CA ARG A 240 7.74 2.50 -23.22
C ARG A 240 8.62 3.13 -22.14
N GLU A 241 8.03 3.93 -21.25
CA GLU A 241 8.78 4.55 -20.15
C GLU A 241 9.37 3.53 -19.18
N ILE A 242 8.66 2.43 -18.90
CA ILE A 242 9.18 1.32 -18.09
C ILE A 242 10.40 0.70 -18.79
N VAL A 243 10.27 0.33 -20.06
CA VAL A 243 11.35 -0.31 -20.82
C VAL A 243 12.58 0.61 -20.91
N ASP A 244 12.39 1.90 -21.17
CA ASP A 244 13.48 2.87 -21.24
C ASP A 244 14.18 3.04 -19.88
N LYS A 245 13.42 3.10 -18.78
CA LYS A 245 13.98 3.17 -17.42
C LYS A 245 14.74 1.90 -17.06
N GLU A 246 14.19 0.72 -17.36
CA GLU A 246 14.86 -0.56 -17.15
C GLU A 246 16.17 -0.67 -17.94
N ALA A 247 16.17 -0.22 -19.19
CA ALA A 247 17.38 -0.19 -20.02
C ALA A 247 18.46 0.74 -19.42
N LYS A 248 18.07 1.94 -18.98
CA LYS A 248 18.98 2.89 -18.31
C LYS A 248 19.54 2.33 -17.01
N HIS A 249 18.69 1.78 -16.14
CA HIS A 249 19.13 1.15 -14.89
C HIS A 249 20.08 -0.02 -15.16
N LYS A 250 19.81 -0.84 -16.17
CA LYS A 250 20.70 -1.96 -16.55
C LYS A 250 22.08 -1.45 -17.01
N GLN A 251 22.12 -0.36 -17.76
CA GLN A 251 23.36 0.28 -18.19
C GLN A 251 24.14 0.86 -17.01
N GLU A 252 23.48 1.56 -16.09
CA GLU A 252 24.08 2.10 -14.87
C GLU A 252 24.64 0.99 -13.97
N ILE A 253 23.88 -0.08 -13.76
CA ILE A 253 24.34 -1.25 -12.99
C ILE A 253 25.56 -1.89 -13.65
N SER A 254 25.57 -2.04 -14.98
CA SER A 254 26.73 -2.56 -15.71
C SER A 254 27.95 -1.67 -15.53
N PHE A 255 27.78 -0.35 -15.62
CA PHE A 255 28.84 0.63 -15.40
C PHE A 255 29.41 0.54 -13.98
N LEU A 256 28.54 0.51 -12.96
CA LEU A 256 28.95 0.36 -11.56
C LEU A 256 29.68 -0.96 -11.32
N LYS A 257 29.22 -2.07 -11.90
CA LYS A 257 29.92 -3.36 -11.84
C LYS A 257 31.33 -3.26 -12.40
N THR A 258 31.51 -2.59 -13.53
CA THR A 258 32.85 -2.37 -14.12
C THR A 258 33.72 -1.51 -13.22
N VAL A 259 33.19 -0.43 -12.64
CA VAL A 259 33.93 0.45 -11.72
C VAL A 259 34.36 -0.31 -10.46
N ILE A 260 33.46 -1.09 -9.85
CA ILE A 260 33.76 -1.91 -8.67
C ILE A 260 34.83 -2.97 -9.00
N ALA A 261 34.74 -3.63 -10.15
CA ALA A 261 35.75 -4.60 -10.58
C ALA A 261 37.14 -3.96 -10.75
N ARG A 262 37.21 -2.77 -11.35
CA ARG A 262 38.46 -1.99 -11.47
C ARG A 262 39.00 -1.59 -10.10
N ALA A 263 38.14 -1.09 -9.21
CA ALA A 263 38.53 -0.72 -7.85
C ALA A 263 39.06 -1.94 -7.06
N ALA A 264 38.42 -3.10 -7.18
CA ALA A 264 38.89 -4.34 -6.56
C ALA A 264 40.22 -4.84 -7.14
N ALA A 265 40.52 -4.55 -8.41
CA ALA A 265 41.81 -4.87 -9.03
C ALA A 265 42.92 -3.92 -8.58
N TRP A 266 42.64 -2.62 -8.44
CA TRP A 266 43.63 -1.61 -8.05
C TRP A 266 43.92 -1.57 -6.55
N PHE A 267 42.93 -1.89 -5.72
CA PHE A 267 43.01 -1.76 -4.27
C PHE A 267 42.79 -3.12 -3.58
N PRO A 268 43.88 -3.87 -3.26
CA PRO A 268 43.78 -5.17 -2.59
C PRO A 268 43.00 -5.13 -1.27
N TYR A 269 43.15 -4.06 -0.50
CA TYR A 269 42.40 -3.85 0.75
C TYR A 269 40.88 -3.72 0.51
N PHE A 270 40.46 -3.04 -0.56
CA PHE A 270 39.04 -2.93 -0.94
C PHE A 270 38.45 -4.29 -1.30
N ARG A 271 39.21 -5.13 -2.02
CA ARG A 271 38.83 -6.52 -2.30
C ARG A 271 38.60 -7.33 -1.02
N GLU A 272 39.47 -7.18 -0.02
CA GLU A 272 39.32 -7.85 1.27
C GLU A 272 38.13 -7.31 2.08
N MET A 273 37.85 -6.01 2.02
CA MET A 273 36.64 -5.45 2.64
C MET A 273 35.36 -6.05 2.04
N LEU A 274 35.27 -6.16 0.71
CA LEU A 274 34.13 -6.80 0.04
C LEU A 274 33.99 -8.27 0.43
N ARG A 275 35.11 -8.99 0.59
CA ARG A 275 35.11 -10.39 1.06
C ARG A 275 34.54 -10.50 2.48
N ILE A 276 34.97 -9.62 3.38
CA ILE A 276 34.48 -9.58 4.77
C ILE A 276 33.01 -9.18 4.84
N GLU A 277 32.57 -8.23 4.01
CA GLU A 277 31.15 -7.84 3.91
C GLU A 277 30.28 -9.04 3.54
N ASN A 278 30.68 -9.81 2.53
CA ASN A 278 29.98 -11.03 2.12
C ASN A 278 30.00 -12.10 3.22
N LEU A 279 31.13 -12.28 3.90
CA LEU A 279 31.24 -13.20 5.04
C LEU A 279 30.30 -12.81 6.19
N CYS A 280 30.19 -11.52 6.52
CA CYS A 280 29.30 -11.06 7.57
C CYS A 280 27.83 -11.36 7.25
N ARG A 281 27.40 -11.11 5.99
CA ARG A 281 26.04 -11.45 5.54
C ARG A 281 25.78 -12.95 5.60
N LEU A 282 26.73 -13.76 5.14
CA LEU A 282 26.63 -15.23 5.14
C LEU A 282 26.47 -15.78 6.56
N VAL A 283 27.24 -15.25 7.50
CA VAL A 283 27.20 -15.64 8.92
C VAL A 283 25.86 -15.22 9.58
N GLY A 284 25.17 -14.22 9.03
CA GLY A 284 23.84 -13.80 9.47
C GLY A 284 23.78 -12.44 10.15
N PHE A 285 24.81 -11.59 10.01
CA PHE A 285 24.76 -10.20 10.49
C PHE A 285 23.84 -9.36 9.60
N SER A 286 23.11 -8.42 10.21
CA SER A 286 22.28 -7.45 9.47
C SER A 286 23.14 -6.46 8.68
N ASP A 287 22.55 -5.72 7.73
CA ASP A 287 23.29 -4.71 6.95
C ASP A 287 23.93 -3.64 7.83
N GLY A 288 23.24 -3.20 8.89
CA GLY A 288 23.78 -2.23 9.85
C GLY A 288 24.95 -2.78 10.68
N GLN A 289 24.87 -4.05 11.08
CA GLN A 289 25.96 -4.74 11.81
C GLN A 289 27.16 -4.96 10.89
N THR A 290 26.92 -5.44 9.67
CA THR A 290 27.94 -5.64 8.63
C THR A 290 28.67 -4.34 8.31
N ALA A 291 27.95 -3.23 8.12
CA ALA A 291 28.56 -1.92 7.89
C ALA A 291 29.42 -1.45 9.07
N THR A 292 29.05 -1.80 10.31
CA THR A 292 29.83 -1.46 11.51
C THR A 292 31.14 -2.25 11.55
N LEU A 293 31.07 -3.56 11.27
CA LEU A 293 32.21 -4.47 11.25
C LEU A 293 33.20 -4.14 10.12
N VAL A 294 32.72 -3.88 8.90
CA VAL A 294 33.57 -3.52 7.74
C VAL A 294 34.29 -2.19 7.96
N LYS A 295 33.72 -1.27 8.74
CA LYS A 295 34.39 -0.03 9.18
C LYS A 295 35.44 -0.25 10.28
N GLY A 296 35.67 -1.49 10.70
CA GLY A 296 36.63 -1.86 11.75
C GLY A 296 36.16 -1.56 13.16
N LYS A 297 34.88 -1.27 13.39
CA LYS A 297 34.35 -1.03 14.74
C LYS A 297 33.89 -2.34 15.38
N PRO A 298 34.27 -2.60 16.64
CA PRO A 298 33.81 -3.78 17.35
C PRO A 298 32.31 -3.69 17.66
N LEU A 299 31.65 -4.84 17.71
CA LEU A 299 30.23 -5.01 18.02
C LEU A 299 30.07 -6.09 19.09
N GLU A 300 29.29 -5.83 20.13
CA GLU A 300 28.79 -6.90 21.00
C GLU A 300 27.57 -7.55 20.34
N TYR A 301 27.63 -8.86 20.12
CA TYR A 301 26.59 -9.63 19.47
C TYR A 301 26.01 -10.70 20.40
N ALA A 302 24.69 -10.84 20.36
CA ALA A 302 23.92 -11.89 21.02
C ALA A 302 22.88 -12.42 20.03
N GLY A 303 22.89 -13.72 19.77
CA GLY A 303 22.03 -14.33 18.75
C GLY A 303 22.61 -15.61 18.18
N GLU A 304 22.19 -15.93 16.96
CA GLU A 304 22.66 -17.11 16.23
C GLU A 304 23.62 -16.70 15.12
N LEU A 305 24.67 -17.48 14.91
CA LEU A 305 25.66 -17.30 13.85
C LEU A 305 25.71 -18.56 13.01
N TYR A 306 25.59 -18.41 11.69
CA TYR A 306 25.66 -19.52 10.75
C TYR A 306 27.11 -19.85 10.37
N SER A 307 27.45 -21.13 10.46
CA SER A 307 28.71 -21.70 9.98
C SER A 307 28.45 -22.46 8.68
N GLU A 308 29.08 -22.00 7.60
CA GLU A 308 29.07 -22.70 6.32
C GLU A 308 29.83 -24.04 6.42
N GLU A 309 30.99 -24.06 7.08
CA GLU A 309 31.82 -25.27 7.27
C GLU A 309 31.07 -26.42 7.96
N HIS A 310 30.22 -26.10 8.94
CA HIS A 310 29.45 -27.10 9.69
C HIS A 310 27.97 -27.19 9.29
N GLY A 311 27.55 -26.39 8.30
CA GLY A 311 26.18 -26.34 7.79
C GLY A 311 25.11 -26.06 8.84
N ARG A 312 25.43 -25.31 9.92
CA ARG A 312 24.51 -25.09 11.04
C ARG A 312 24.73 -23.77 11.76
N LYS A 313 23.75 -23.39 12.58
CA LYS A 313 23.81 -22.20 13.44
C LYS A 313 24.30 -22.55 14.84
N PHE A 314 25.08 -21.63 15.41
CA PHE A 314 25.55 -21.67 16.79
C PHE A 314 25.05 -20.45 17.54
N LYS A 315 24.52 -20.65 18.74
CA LYS A 315 24.00 -19.57 19.58
C LYS A 315 25.10 -19.01 20.46
N THR A 316 25.16 -17.69 20.56
CA THR A 316 26.04 -16.96 21.48
C THR A 316 25.23 -15.92 22.26
N GLU A 317 25.43 -15.85 23.58
CA GLU A 317 24.70 -14.92 24.45
C GLU A 317 25.38 -13.55 24.53
N LYS A 318 26.71 -13.52 24.39
CA LYS A 318 27.51 -12.31 24.37
C LYS A 318 28.89 -12.58 23.78
N ALA A 319 29.12 -12.12 22.56
CA ALA A 319 30.37 -12.28 21.82
C ALA A 319 30.86 -10.92 21.31
N GLY A 320 32.15 -10.62 21.53
CA GLY A 320 32.79 -9.43 20.95
C GLY A 320 33.24 -9.72 19.52
N VAL A 321 32.54 -9.17 18.53
CA VAL A 321 32.83 -9.37 17.10
C VAL A 321 33.61 -8.18 16.56
N GLN A 322 34.70 -8.43 15.84
CA GLN A 322 35.50 -7.38 15.21
C GLN A 322 36.18 -7.89 13.93
N VAL A 323 36.50 -6.97 13.02
CA VAL A 323 37.35 -7.24 11.86
C VAL A 323 38.76 -6.80 12.21
N MET A 324 39.72 -7.71 12.03
CA MET A 324 41.14 -7.47 12.33
C MET A 324 42.01 -7.91 11.16
N LYS A 325 43.26 -7.45 11.13
CA LYS A 325 44.23 -7.93 10.14
C LYS A 325 44.65 -9.36 10.49
N ASP A 326 44.84 -10.20 9.49
CA ASP A 326 45.35 -11.55 9.69
C ASP A 326 46.76 -11.48 10.31
N PRO A 327 47.02 -12.19 11.43
CA PRO A 327 48.34 -12.20 12.06
C PRO A 327 49.46 -12.78 11.18
N THR A 328 49.11 -13.64 10.23
CA THR A 328 50.03 -14.35 9.33
C THR A 328 50.25 -13.56 8.03
N ASP A 329 49.23 -12.83 7.58
CA ASP A 329 49.24 -12.07 6.35
C ASP A 329 48.58 -10.70 6.58
N GLY A 330 49.38 -9.68 6.92
CA GLY A 330 48.88 -8.34 7.24
C GLY A 330 48.12 -7.62 6.12
N THR A 331 48.05 -8.21 4.91
CA THR A 331 47.24 -7.73 3.80
C THR A 331 45.80 -8.25 3.82
N LYS A 332 45.52 -9.31 4.58
CA LYS A 332 44.20 -9.94 4.71
C LYS A 332 43.45 -9.45 5.94
N LEU A 333 42.13 -9.50 5.83
CA LEU A 333 41.22 -9.21 6.94
C LEU A 333 40.60 -10.50 7.47
N VAL A 334 40.36 -10.58 8.76
CA VAL A 334 39.73 -11.74 9.41
C VAL A 334 38.61 -11.22 10.29
N LEU A 335 37.44 -11.82 10.14
CA LEU A 335 36.34 -11.65 11.07
C LEU A 335 36.63 -12.49 12.32
N ALA A 336 36.67 -11.85 13.47
CA ALA A 336 37.05 -12.47 14.73
C ALA A 336 35.94 -12.34 15.78
N ILE A 337 35.78 -13.38 16.59
CA ILE A 337 34.91 -13.43 17.76
C ILE A 337 35.79 -13.63 18.98
N ASP A 338 35.69 -12.73 19.96
CA ASP A 338 36.50 -12.72 21.18
C ASP A 338 38.02 -12.82 20.89
N ARG A 339 38.45 -12.07 19.86
CA ARG A 339 39.83 -12.02 19.33
C ARG A 339 40.34 -13.32 18.68
N LYS A 340 39.47 -14.28 18.42
CA LYS A 340 39.79 -15.50 17.66
C LYS A 340 39.18 -15.46 16.26
N PRO A 341 39.84 -15.94 15.21
CA PRO A 341 39.23 -16.11 13.89
C PRO A 341 37.88 -16.85 13.98
N ILE A 342 36.89 -16.38 13.23
CA ILE A 342 35.52 -16.92 13.32
C ILE A 342 35.43 -18.42 13.00
N ALA A 343 36.29 -18.94 12.10
CA ALA A 343 36.38 -20.36 11.78
C ALA A 343 36.82 -21.19 13.00
N GLU A 344 37.84 -20.73 13.74
CA GLU A 344 38.28 -21.39 14.97
C GLU A 344 37.21 -21.34 16.05
N TRP A 345 36.52 -20.21 16.18
CA TRP A 345 35.39 -20.10 17.11
C TRP A 345 34.29 -21.13 16.77
N PHE A 346 33.93 -21.27 15.49
CA PHE A 346 32.94 -22.27 15.06
C PHE A 346 33.40 -23.70 15.35
N LYS A 347 34.67 -24.03 15.10
CA LYS A 347 35.24 -25.33 15.42
C LYS A 347 35.14 -25.64 16.91
N GLU A 348 35.47 -24.69 17.78
CA GLU A 348 35.33 -24.84 19.23
C GLU A 348 33.87 -25.08 19.66
N GLN A 349 32.91 -24.35 19.07
CA GLN A 349 31.49 -24.58 19.37
C GLN A 349 31.01 -25.95 18.87
N PHE A 350 31.50 -26.39 17.71
CA PHE A 350 31.16 -27.70 17.15
C PHE A 350 31.73 -28.84 17.99
N ASP A 351 32.99 -28.74 18.45
CA ASP A 351 33.61 -29.74 19.32
C ASP A 351 32.89 -29.85 20.67
N LYS A 352 32.51 -28.71 21.28
CA LYS A 352 31.67 -28.70 22.50
C LYS A 352 30.34 -29.40 22.28
N LEU A 353 29.69 -29.12 21.15
CA LEU A 353 28.44 -29.76 20.78
C LEU A 353 28.62 -31.27 20.60
N ARG A 354 29.69 -31.72 19.93
CA ARG A 354 30.00 -33.15 19.76
C ARG A 354 30.28 -33.87 21.09
N GLN A 355 31.04 -33.25 22.00
CA GLN A 355 31.29 -33.79 23.33
C GLN A 355 30.01 -33.91 24.18
N SER A 356 29.07 -32.97 24.02
CA SER A 356 27.77 -33.05 24.71
C SER A 356 26.93 -34.24 24.25
N ILE A 357 27.06 -34.65 22.98
CA ILE A 357 26.33 -35.77 22.37
C ILE A 357 26.98 -37.12 22.71
N HIS A 358 28.30 -37.18 22.89
CA HIS A 358 29.05 -38.40 23.18
C HIS A 358 29.14 -38.79 24.68
N ARG A 359 28.40 -38.15 25.59
CA ARG A 359 28.34 -38.62 26.98
C ARG A 359 27.57 -39.96 27.07
N PRO A 360 28.20 -41.08 27.50
CA PRO A 360 27.46 -42.31 27.74
C PRO A 360 26.48 -42.09 28.89
N ILE A 361 25.21 -42.44 28.66
CA ILE A 361 24.16 -42.49 29.68
C ILE A 361 24.63 -43.49 30.76
N GLN A 362 24.93 -43.01 31.97
CA GLN A 362 25.22 -43.90 33.10
C GLN A 362 23.98 -44.75 33.40
N PRO A 363 24.08 -46.09 33.43
CA PRO A 363 22.96 -46.92 33.84
C PRO A 363 22.69 -46.69 35.33
N GLN A 364 21.44 -46.32 35.65
CA GLN A 364 20.92 -46.20 37.01
C GLN A 364 21.25 -47.47 37.80
N ARG A 365 22.07 -47.32 38.86
CA ARG A 365 22.34 -48.38 39.83
C ARG A 365 21.01 -48.80 40.49
N LYS A 366 20.55 -50.02 40.20
CA LYS A 366 19.50 -50.72 40.96
C LYS A 366 19.95 -50.85 42.42
N GLY A 367 19.13 -50.35 43.34
CA GLY A 367 19.34 -50.49 44.79
C GLY A 367 19.41 -51.96 45.19
N ARG A 368 20.45 -52.33 45.96
CA ARG A 368 20.53 -53.60 46.67
C ARG A 368 20.05 -53.38 48.10
N GLY A 369 19.23 -54.32 48.53
CA GLY A 369 18.41 -54.24 49.73
C GLY A 369 19.18 -54.22 51.04
N MET A 370 18.51 -53.63 52.03
CA MET A 370 18.73 -53.86 53.45
C MET A 370 18.64 -55.36 53.77
N LYS A 371 19.63 -55.88 54.48
CA LYS A 371 19.45 -57.03 55.38
C LYS A 371 19.84 -56.58 56.79
N LEU A 372 19.02 -57.08 57.71
CA LEU A 372 18.88 -56.83 59.15
C LEU A 372 20.16 -56.52 59.92
#